data_AF-A0A2D4FF39-F1
#
_entry.id   AF-A0A2D4FF39-F1
#
_cell.length_a   1.000
_cell.length_b   1.000
_cell.length_c   1.000
_cell.angle_alpha   90.00
_cell.angle_beta   90.00
_cell.angle_gamma   90.00
#
_symmetry.space_group_name_H-M   'P 1'
#
loop_
_entity.id
_entity.type
_entity.pdbx_description
1 polymer ?
#
loop_
_entity_poly.entity_id
_entity_poly.type
_entity_poly.pdbx_seq_one_letter_code
_entity_poly.pdbx_strand_id
1 'polypeptide(L)'
;DRSLLRAFIRTYLVAIRVAKCVHFSALIASAESRPAALFRVTRSLLKGEEVGEPLQGRAEEFVQFLSDKITQIRTDLDSTWTVTAEMPRASLNQIFWDDFEFVTPKEVDKAMGMMSASTCLLDPCPSW
;
A
#
# COMPACT_ATOMS: atom_id res chain seq x y z
N ASP A 1 0.89 16.50 -39.96
CA ASP A 1 0.59 15.06 -40.07
C ASP A 1 0.70 14.38 -38.69
N ARG A 2 -0.44 14.02 -38.06
CA ARG A 2 -0.51 13.50 -36.68
C ARG A 2 -0.16 12.01 -36.57
N SER A 3 -0.29 11.24 -37.64
CA SER A 3 0.03 9.80 -37.65
C SER A 3 1.54 9.60 -37.65
N LEU A 4 2.27 10.38 -38.46
CA LEU A 4 3.72 10.38 -38.54
C LEU A 4 4.38 10.71 -37.19
N LEU A 5 3.89 11.74 -36.49
CA LEU A 5 4.35 12.10 -35.15
C LEU A 5 4.15 10.97 -34.14
N ARG A 6 3.00 10.28 -34.20
CA ARG A 6 2.69 9.17 -33.29
C ARG A 6 3.58 7.96 -33.55
N ALA A 7 3.87 7.66 -34.82
CA ALA A 7 4.81 6.62 -35.21
C ALA A 7 6.22 6.94 -34.72
N PHE A 8 6.67 8.18 -34.90
CA PHE A 8 7.98 8.64 -34.44
C PHE A 8 8.14 8.50 -32.91
N ILE A 9 7.15 8.95 -32.13
CA ILE A 9 7.16 8.83 -30.67
C ILE A 9 7.26 7.36 -30.24
N ARG A 10 6.51 6.45 -30.88
CA ARG A 10 6.58 5.01 -30.57
C ARG A 10 7.97 4.45 -30.83
N THR A 11 8.56 4.75 -31.99
CA THR A 11 9.91 4.31 -32.33
C THR A 11 10.94 4.84 -31.33
N TYR A 12 10.84 6.11 -30.96
CA TYR A 12 11.72 6.74 -29.98
C TYR A 12 11.63 6.08 -28.60
N LEU A 13 10.41 5.80 -28.10
CA LEU A 13 10.21 5.12 -26.83
C LEU A 13 10.77 3.68 -26.83
N VAL A 14 10.64 2.97 -27.95
CA VAL A 14 11.27 1.65 -28.12
C VAL A 14 12.80 1.76 -28.09
N ALA A 15 13.37 2.74 -28.80
CA ALA A 15 14.81 2.97 -28.81
C ALA A 15 15.35 3.30 -27.41
N ILE A 16 14.66 4.14 -26.64
CA ILE A 16 15.01 4.43 -25.24
C ILE A 16 14.97 3.15 -24.39
N ARG A 17 13.91 2.34 -24.53
CA ARG A 17 13.80 1.09 -23.78
C ARG A 17 15.00 0.18 -24.07
N VAL A 18 15.34 -0.01 -25.34
CA VAL A 18 16.48 -0.84 -25.76
C VAL A 18 17.79 -0.27 -25.18
N ALA A 19 18.03 1.03 -25.32
CA ALA A 19 19.24 1.67 -24.80
C ALA A 19 19.37 1.53 -23.27
N LYS A 20 18.27 1.72 -22.53
CA LYS A 20 18.23 1.52 -21.08
C LYS A 20 18.52 0.06 -20.70
N CYS A 21 17.90 -0.90 -21.39
CA CYS A 21 18.15 -2.32 -21.15
C CYS A 21 19.63 -2.67 -21.36
N VAL A 22 20.23 -2.23 -22.47
CA VAL A 22 21.66 -2.46 -22.76
C VAL A 22 22.55 -1.87 -21.65
N HIS A 23 22.29 -0.62 -21.25
CA HIS A 23 23.08 0.08 -20.24
C HIS A 23 23.04 -0.62 -18.88
N PHE A 24 21.84 -0.96 -18.38
CA PHE A 24 21.71 -1.58 -17.06
C PHE A 24 22.18 -3.03 -17.05
N SER A 25 21.98 -3.79 -18.13
CA SER A 25 22.57 -5.13 -18.25
C SER A 25 24.10 -5.10 -18.18
N ALA A 26 24.74 -4.13 -18.85
CA ALA A 26 26.19 -3.95 -18.77
C ALA A 26 26.64 -3.57 -17.35
N LEU A 27 25.91 -2.70 -16.65
CA LEU A 27 26.20 -2.32 -15.26
C LEU A 27 26.04 -3.50 -14.28
N ILE A 28 25.01 -4.32 -14.45
CA ILE A 28 24.78 -5.52 -13.62
C ILE A 28 25.92 -6.52 -13.83
N ALA A 29 26.27 -6.82 -15.08
CA ALA A 29 27.39 -7.72 -15.40
C ALA A 29 28.73 -7.21 -14.83
N SER A 30 28.98 -5.90 -14.93
CA SER A 30 30.18 -5.27 -14.36
C SER A 30 30.24 -5.33 -12.82
N ALA A 31 29.08 -5.46 -12.16
CA ALA A 31 28.95 -5.46 -10.71
C ALA A 31 28.79 -6.85 -10.08
N GLU A 32 28.81 -7.94 -10.87
CA GLU A 32 28.47 -9.31 -10.46
C GLU A 32 29.21 -9.79 -9.19
N SER A 33 30.49 -9.43 -9.05
CA SER A 33 31.33 -9.77 -7.89
C SER A 33 31.36 -8.72 -6.78
N ARG A 34 30.54 -7.66 -6.89
CA ARG A 34 30.54 -6.48 -5.99
C ARG A 34 29.12 -6.22 -5.46
N PRO A 35 28.70 -6.90 -4.38
CA PRO A 35 27.34 -6.81 -3.85
C PRO A 35 26.85 -5.37 -3.62
N ALA A 36 27.69 -4.50 -3.05
CA ALA A 36 27.34 -3.09 -2.82
C ALA A 36 27.09 -2.30 -4.12
N ALA A 37 27.76 -2.64 -5.22
CA ALA A 37 27.53 -2.02 -6.53
C ALA A 37 26.23 -2.53 -7.16
N LEU A 38 25.95 -3.84 -7.05
CA LEU A 38 24.68 -4.43 -7.47
C LEU A 38 23.50 -3.77 -6.76
N PHE A 39 23.54 -3.61 -5.43
CA PHE A 39 22.49 -2.94 -4.68
C PHE A 39 22.25 -1.50 -5.17
N ARG A 40 23.30 -0.75 -5.55
CA ARG A 40 23.15 0.59 -6.13
C ARG A 40 22.48 0.56 -7.50
N VAL A 41 22.89 -0.37 -8.38
CA VAL A 41 22.29 -0.51 -9.72
C VAL A 41 20.81 -0.91 -9.61
N THR A 42 20.49 -1.90 -8.78
CA THR A 42 19.10 -2.31 -8.51
C THR A 42 18.28 -1.19 -7.90
N ARG A 43 18.85 -0.41 -6.97
CA ARG A 43 18.17 0.76 -6.40
C ARG A 43 17.88 1.83 -7.45
N SER A 44 18.79 2.09 -8.37
CA SER A 44 18.58 3.05 -9.48
C SER A 44 17.52 2.58 -10.47
N LEU A 45 17.32 1.26 -10.63
CA LEU A 45 16.24 0.68 -11.42
C LEU A 45 14.88 0.78 -10.72
N LEU A 46 14.86 0.59 -9.39
CA LEU A 46 13.65 0.63 -8.56
C LEU A 46 13.22 2.03 -8.16
N LYS A 47 14.16 2.99 -8.11
CA LYS A 47 13.84 4.41 -8.10
C LYS A 47 13.27 4.74 -9.48
N GLY A 48 11.98 4.47 -9.65
CA GLY A 48 11.17 5.20 -10.61
C GLY A 48 11.51 6.67 -10.44
N GLU A 49 11.75 7.35 -11.55
CA GLU A 49 11.84 8.79 -11.60
C GLU A 49 10.78 9.33 -10.64
N GLU A 50 11.20 9.88 -9.50
CA GLU A 50 10.32 10.74 -8.70
C GLU A 50 10.17 12.04 -9.49
N VAL A 51 9.68 11.94 -10.72
CA VAL A 51 8.78 12.94 -11.26
C VAL A 51 7.56 12.77 -10.38
N GLY A 52 7.61 13.43 -9.22
CA GLY A 52 6.39 13.94 -8.63
C GLY A 52 5.74 14.79 -9.72
N GLU A 53 4.90 14.16 -10.54
CA GLU A 53 3.78 14.90 -11.09
C GLU A 53 3.17 15.64 -9.90
N PRO A 54 2.87 16.93 -10.00
CA PRO A 54 2.04 17.57 -9.01
C PRO A 54 0.77 16.71 -8.95
N LEU A 55 0.64 15.91 -7.89
CA LEU A 55 -0.61 15.18 -7.60
C LEU A 55 -1.72 16.15 -7.16
N GLN A 56 -1.48 17.45 -7.35
CA GLN A 56 -2.43 18.54 -7.20
C GLN A 56 -3.57 18.33 -8.20
N GLY A 57 -4.73 17.97 -7.69
CA GLY A 57 -5.89 17.51 -8.45
C GLY A 57 -6.30 16.10 -8.06
N ARG A 58 -5.38 15.12 -8.04
CA ARG A 58 -5.73 13.71 -7.74
C ARG A 58 -6.02 13.48 -6.26
N ALA A 59 -5.29 14.15 -5.37
CA ALA A 59 -5.49 14.00 -3.93
C ALA A 59 -6.84 14.60 -3.50
N GLU A 60 -7.18 15.77 -4.04
CA GLU A 60 -8.45 16.44 -3.78
C GLU A 60 -9.63 15.66 -4.39
N GLU A 61 -9.49 15.14 -5.61
CA GLU A 61 -10.48 14.25 -6.23
C GLU A 61 -10.67 12.96 -5.42
N PHE A 62 -9.59 12.39 -4.89
CA PHE A 62 -9.65 11.20 -4.04
C PHE A 62 -10.33 11.49 -2.69
N VAL A 63 -10.03 12.62 -2.07
CA VAL A 63 -10.68 13.07 -0.82
C VAL A 63 -12.17 13.30 -1.05
N GLN A 64 -12.55 13.92 -2.17
CA GLN A 64 -13.95 14.12 -2.52
C GLN A 64 -14.66 12.79 -2.77
N PHE A 65 -14.06 11.91 -3.57
CA PHE A 65 -14.59 10.57 -3.83
C PHE A 65 -14.81 9.76 -2.55
N LEU A 66 -13.84 9.78 -1.62
CA LEU A 66 -13.97 9.10 -0.33
C LEU A 66 -15.08 9.71 0.52
N SER A 67 -15.19 11.04 0.56
CA SER A 67 -16.23 11.75 1.31
C SER A 67 -17.63 11.42 0.77
N ASP A 68 -17.79 11.40 -0.55
CA ASP A 68 -19.03 11.03 -1.22
C ASP A 68 -19.40 9.57 -0.91
N LYS A 69 -18.41 8.66 -0.95
CA LYS A 69 -18.62 7.24 -0.66
C LYS A 69 -19.03 7.00 0.80
N ILE A 70 -18.40 7.69 1.76
CA ILE A 70 -18.77 7.62 3.18
C ILE A 70 -20.19 8.14 3.39
N THR A 71 -20.55 9.24 2.74
CA THR A 71 -21.89 9.82 2.82
C THR A 71 -22.93 8.85 2.27
N GLN A 72 -22.68 8.26 1.10
CA GLN A 72 -23.55 7.24 0.52
C GLN A 72 -23.76 6.04 1.46
N ILE A 73 -22.67 5.51 2.04
CA ILE A 73 -22.75 4.37 2.98
C ILE A 73 -23.61 4.72 4.20
N ARG A 74 -23.45 5.93 4.76
CA ARG A 74 -24.27 6.40 5.89
C ARG A 74 -25.74 6.50 5.50
N THR A 75 -26.04 7.12 4.35
CA THR A 75 -27.43 7.23 3.86
C THR A 75 -28.04 5.85 3.58
N ASP A 76 -27.29 4.92 2.99
CA ASP A 76 -27.76 3.57 2.74
C ASP A 76 -28.03 2.81 4.04
N LEU A 77 -27.15 2.94 5.05
CA LEU A 77 -27.34 2.37 6.39
C LEU A 77 -28.58 2.95 7.08
N ASP A 78 -28.71 4.28 7.10
CA ASP A 78 -29.84 4.98 7.71
C ASP A 78 -31.16 4.63 7.01
N SER A 79 -31.13 4.47 5.69
CA SER A 79 -32.30 4.04 4.89
C SER A 79 -32.66 2.58 5.17
N THR A 80 -31.68 1.70 5.32
CA THR A 80 -31.88 0.27 5.64
C THR A 80 -32.42 0.09 7.05
N TRP A 81 -32.05 0.98 7.99
CA TRP A 81 -32.52 0.97 9.37
C TRP A 81 -34.02 1.31 9.53
N THR A 82 -34.65 1.93 8.53
CA THR A 82 -36.10 2.23 8.57
C THR A 82 -37.00 1.00 8.37
N VAL A 83 -36.43 -0.17 8.04
CA VAL A 83 -37.18 -1.43 8.01
C VAL A 83 -37.11 -2.06 9.40
N THR A 84 -38.12 -1.76 10.22
CA THR A 84 -38.43 -2.48 11.47
C THR A 84 -38.79 -3.93 11.15
N ALA A 85 -37.78 -4.77 10.91
CA ALA A 85 -37.92 -6.21 11.05
C ALA A 85 -37.81 -6.50 12.55
N GLU A 86 -38.95 -6.79 13.19
CA GLU A 86 -39.01 -7.38 14.52
C GLU A 86 -38.25 -8.72 14.51
N MET A 87 -36.93 -8.66 14.68
CA MET A 87 -36.13 -9.83 14.99
C MET A 87 -36.16 -10.01 16.50
N PRO A 88 -36.67 -11.14 17.01
CA PRO A 88 -36.69 -11.41 18.44
C PRO A 88 -35.25 -11.34 18.96
N ARG A 89 -35.04 -10.47 19.96
CA ARG A 89 -33.76 -10.24 20.62
C ARG A 89 -33.17 -11.56 21.10
N ALA A 90 -32.35 -12.19 20.28
CA ALA A 90 -31.24 -12.97 20.78
C ALA A 90 -30.32 -11.94 21.46
N SER A 91 -30.12 -12.11 22.75
CA SER A 91 -29.25 -11.30 23.61
C SER A 91 -27.79 -11.43 23.16
N LEU A 92 -27.47 -10.87 22.00
CA LEU A 92 -26.13 -10.44 21.71
C LEU A 92 -25.98 -9.15 22.50
N ASN A 93 -25.34 -9.24 23.66
CA ASN A 93 -24.84 -8.06 24.36
C ASN A 93 -24.10 -7.24 23.31
N GLN A 94 -24.69 -6.13 22.88
CA GLN A 94 -24.04 -5.17 22.00
C GLN A 94 -22.79 -4.74 22.77
N ILE A 95 -21.64 -5.30 22.41
CA ILE A 95 -20.37 -4.86 22.93
C ILE A 95 -20.21 -3.45 22.37
N PHE A 96 -20.41 -2.45 23.22
CA PHE A 96 -20.30 -1.07 22.82
C PHE A 96 -18.82 -0.70 22.86
N TRP A 97 -18.34 0.08 21.89
CA TRP A 97 -16.95 0.52 21.90
C TRP A 97 -16.61 1.35 23.15
N ASP A 98 -17.62 1.96 23.79
CA ASP A 98 -17.52 2.69 25.06
C ASP A 98 -17.31 1.78 26.28
N ASP A 99 -17.48 0.45 26.15
CA ASP A 99 -17.19 -0.51 27.21
C ASP A 99 -15.68 -0.81 27.33
N PHE A 100 -14.86 -0.34 26.38
CA PHE A 100 -13.41 -0.50 26.39
C PHE A 100 -12.70 0.78 26.83
N GLU A 101 -11.74 0.62 27.73
CA GLU A 101 -10.83 1.72 28.08
C GLU A 101 -9.76 1.91 27.00
N PHE A 102 -9.46 3.16 26.67
CA PHE A 102 -8.36 3.51 25.78
C PHE A 102 -7.03 3.21 26.46
N VAL A 103 -6.18 2.46 25.77
CA VAL A 103 -4.82 2.15 26.24
C VAL A 103 -3.85 3.21 25.71
N THR A 104 -3.03 3.75 26.60
CA THR A 104 -1.96 4.68 26.23
C THR A 104 -0.75 3.93 25.66
N PRO A 105 0.07 4.56 24.80
CA PRO A 105 1.29 3.91 24.27
C PRO A 105 2.23 3.39 25.37
N LYS A 106 2.31 4.10 26.50
CA LYS A 106 3.14 3.71 27.65
C LYS A 106 2.66 2.42 28.32
N GLU A 107 1.35 2.19 28.35
CA GLU A 107 0.77 0.95 28.88
C GLU A 107 1.00 -0.22 27.93
N VAL A 108 0.95 0.02 26.61
CA VAL A 108 1.34 -0.96 25.59
C VAL A 108 2.82 -1.33 25.76
N ASP A 109 3.72 -0.37 25.86
CA ASP A 109 5.16 -0.61 26.05
C ASP A 109 5.45 -1.39 27.33
N LYS A 110 4.74 -1.05 28.42
CA LYS A 110 4.83 -1.78 29.69
C LYS A 110 4.33 -3.22 29.55
N ALA A 111 3.21 -3.45 28.87
CA ALA A 111 2.67 -4.78 28.61
C ALA A 111 3.65 -5.61 27.77
N MET A 112 4.15 -5.05 26.67
CA MET A 112 5.13 -5.69 25.79
C MET A 112 6.44 -6.00 26.52
N GLY A 113 6.90 -5.12 27.41
CA GLY A 113 8.07 -5.37 28.25
C GLY A 113 7.88 -6.46 29.31
N MET A 114 6.64 -6.74 29.71
CA MET A 114 6.31 -7.86 30.61
C MET A 114 6.12 -9.18 29.88
N MET A 115 5.98 -9.16 28.55
CA MET A 115 5.86 -10.38 27.74
C MET A 115 7.24 -10.97 27.48
N SER A 116 7.46 -12.19 27.94
CA SER A 116 8.59 -12.99 27.48
C SER A 116 8.24 -13.62 26.13
N ALA A 117 9.13 -13.52 25.14
CA ALA A 117 9.03 -14.33 23.93
C ALA A 117 9.14 -15.82 24.30
N SER A 118 7.99 -16.50 24.38
CA SER A 118 7.96 -17.95 24.47
C SER A 118 7.98 -18.48 23.04
N THR A 119 9.01 -19.25 22.68
CA THR A 119 8.96 -20.02 21.44
C THR A 119 7.81 -21.00 21.57
N CYS A 120 6.75 -20.81 20.79
CA CYS A 120 5.67 -21.79 20.80
C CYS A 120 6.18 -23.05 20.10
N LEU A 121 5.69 -24.22 20.52
CA LEU A 121 6.07 -25.51 19.89
C LEU A 121 5.68 -25.56 18.39
N LEU A 122 4.86 -24.59 17.94
CA LEU A 122 4.41 -24.41 16.56
C LEU A 122 5.18 -23.30 15.81
N ASP A 123 6.19 -22.67 16.41
CA ASP A 123 6.99 -21.69 15.69
C ASP A 123 7.75 -22.45 14.61
N PRO A 124 7.51 -22.15 13.32
CA PRO A 124 8.20 -22.83 12.24
C PRO A 124 9.69 -22.54 12.39
N CYS A 125 10.44 -23.58 12.76
CA CYS A 125 11.89 -23.50 12.87
C CYS A 125 12.44 -23.10 11.50
N PRO A 126 13.18 -21.98 11.38
CA PRO A 126 13.80 -21.61 10.12
C PRO A 126 14.89 -22.63 9.80
N SER A 127 14.61 -23.58 8.94
CA SER A 127 15.62 -24.46 8.34
C SER A 127 16.47 -23.64 7.38
N TRP A 128 17.77 -23.52 7.68
CA TRP A 128 18.79 -22.95 6.79
C TRP A 128 19.33 -24.04 5.86
#